data_AF-A0A379AMY3-F1
#
_entry.id   AF-A0A379AMY3-F1
#
_cell.length_a   1.000
_cell.length_b   1.000
_cell.length_c   1.000
_cell.angle_alpha   90.00
_cell.angle_beta   90.00
_cell.angle_gamma   90.00
#
_symmetry.space_group_name_H-M   'P 1'
#
loop_
_entity.id
_entity.type
_entity.pdbx_description
1 polymer ?
#
loop_
_entity_poly.entity_id
_entity_poly.type
_entity_poly.pdbx_seq_one_letter_code
_entity_poly.pdbx_strand_id
1 'polypeptide(L)'
;MGGRDHLEAHTAVKIEQHYSGPTVYVQNASRTVGVVSSLLSATLKEDFVARTRKEYETVRIQHARKKPRTPPVSLQAARDNATSIDWESYTPPVPHRPGVSQVEASIETLRNYIDWTPFFMTWSLAGKYPRIMEDEVVGEEAQRLFADANAMLDKLSQQSLLKPRGVVGIFSG
;
A
#
# COMPACT_ATOMS: atom_id res chain seq x y z
N MET A 1 -7.42 -13.78 -5.87
CA MET A 1 -7.54 -12.48 -5.17
C MET A 1 -6.15 -11.89 -4.98
N GLY A 2 -6.01 -10.58 -5.17
CA GLY A 2 -4.74 -9.86 -5.01
C GLY A 2 -4.98 -8.37 -5.12
N GLY A 3 -4.11 -7.55 -4.51
CA GLY A 3 -4.28 -6.11 -4.42
C GLY A 3 -3.88 -5.58 -3.04
N ARG A 4 -3.71 -4.26 -2.92
CA ARG A 4 -3.17 -3.60 -1.71
C ARG A 4 -3.91 -3.97 -0.42
N ASP A 5 -5.23 -4.13 -0.50
CA ASP A 5 -6.08 -4.38 0.68
C ASP A 5 -6.38 -5.87 0.91
N HIS A 6 -5.89 -6.74 0.03
CA HIS A 6 -6.09 -8.18 0.15
C HIS A 6 -4.92 -8.82 0.89
N LEU A 7 -5.26 -9.65 1.87
CA LEU A 7 -4.30 -10.42 2.66
C LEU A 7 -4.70 -11.89 2.63
N GLU A 8 -3.70 -12.76 2.79
CA GLU A 8 -3.92 -14.20 2.92
C GLU A 8 -4.90 -14.51 4.06
N ALA A 9 -4.70 -13.90 5.23
CA ALA A 9 -5.58 -14.07 6.38
C ALA A 9 -7.02 -13.61 6.10
N HIS A 10 -7.21 -12.48 5.40
CA HIS A 10 -8.55 -12.03 5.03
C HIS A 10 -9.22 -13.01 4.06
N THR A 11 -8.48 -13.48 3.07
CA THR A 11 -8.98 -14.45 2.09
C THR A 11 -9.38 -15.76 2.75
N ALA A 12 -8.54 -16.31 3.63
CA ALA A 12 -8.80 -17.55 4.36
C ALA A 12 -9.98 -17.44 5.34
N VAL A 13 -10.13 -16.31 6.04
CA VAL A 13 -11.12 -16.14 7.12
C VAL A 13 -12.48 -15.63 6.62
N LYS A 14 -12.51 -14.82 5.55
CA LYS A 14 -13.72 -14.09 5.13
C LYS A 14 -14.17 -14.36 3.70
N ILE A 15 -13.37 -15.02 2.86
CA ILE A 15 -13.70 -15.20 1.44
C ILE A 15 -13.85 -16.68 1.09
N GLU A 16 -12.82 -17.50 1.34
CA GLU A 16 -12.77 -18.88 0.84
C GLU A 16 -13.95 -19.75 1.31
N GLN A 17 -14.47 -19.51 2.52
CA GLN A 17 -15.60 -20.27 3.06
C GLN A 17 -16.94 -20.01 2.35
N HIS A 18 -17.02 -18.94 1.54
CA HIS A 18 -18.25 -18.55 0.84
C HIS A 18 -18.24 -18.93 -0.65
N TYR A 19 -17.21 -19.66 -1.11
CA TYR A 19 -17.13 -20.16 -2.48
C TYR A 19 -16.63 -21.62 -2.50
N SER A 20 -17.36 -22.51 -3.17
CA SER A 20 -17.03 -23.94 -3.20
C SER A 20 -15.84 -24.29 -4.11
N GLY A 21 -15.54 -23.44 -5.08
CA GLY A 21 -14.38 -23.59 -5.96
C GLY A 21 -13.06 -23.16 -5.32
N PRO A 22 -11.92 -23.34 -6.02
CA PRO A 22 -10.62 -22.89 -5.54
C PRO A 22 -10.58 -21.36 -5.33
N THR A 23 -10.28 -20.94 -4.10
CA THR A 23 -10.03 -19.54 -3.76
C THR A 23 -8.56 -19.38 -3.40
N VAL A 24 -7.83 -18.52 -4.10
CA VAL A 24 -6.39 -18.35 -3.90
C VAL A 24 -6.03 -16.86 -3.82
N TYR A 25 -5.32 -16.50 -2.75
CA TYR A 25 -4.62 -15.24 -2.58
C TYR A 25 -3.24 -15.31 -3.23
N VAL A 26 -2.90 -14.29 -4.02
CA VAL A 26 -1.58 -14.17 -4.65
C VAL A 26 -1.00 -12.79 -4.34
N GLN A 27 0.24 -12.78 -3.85
CA GLN A 27 0.88 -11.58 -3.30
C GLN A 27 1.37 -10.60 -4.36
N ASN A 28 1.84 -11.08 -5.52
CA ASN A 28 2.38 -10.26 -6.59
C ASN A 28 2.26 -10.96 -7.95
N ALA A 29 2.51 -10.21 -9.04
CA ALA A 29 2.33 -10.69 -10.40
C ALA A 29 3.24 -11.88 -10.76
N SER A 30 4.48 -11.91 -10.28
CA SER A 30 5.42 -12.99 -10.59
C SER A 30 4.95 -14.35 -10.05
N ARG A 31 4.30 -14.36 -8.89
CA ARG A 31 3.72 -15.60 -8.30
C ARG A 31 2.42 -16.03 -8.98
N THR A 32 1.70 -15.12 -9.63
CA THR A 32 0.42 -15.43 -10.31
C THR A 32 0.60 -16.47 -11.41
N VAL A 33 1.69 -16.40 -12.18
CA VAL A 33 1.93 -17.33 -13.30
C VAL A 33 2.01 -18.77 -12.81
N GLY A 34 2.77 -19.03 -11.74
CA GLY A 34 2.90 -20.37 -11.17
C GLY A 34 1.58 -20.90 -10.58
N VAL A 35 0.79 -20.02 -9.95
CA VAL A 35 -0.53 -20.36 -9.40
C VAL A 35 -1.50 -20.72 -10.52
N VAL A 36 -1.61 -19.89 -11.55
CA VAL A 36 -2.51 -20.14 -12.69
C VAL A 36 -2.11 -21.43 -13.42
N SER A 37 -0.81 -21.63 -13.66
CA SER A 37 -0.30 -22.86 -14.28
C SER A 37 -0.68 -24.11 -13.47
N SER A 38 -0.53 -24.05 -12.15
CA SER A 38 -0.91 -25.16 -11.25
C SER A 38 -2.42 -25.43 -11.27
N LEU A 39 -3.24 -24.38 -11.28
CA LEU A 39 -4.71 -24.49 -11.30
C LEU A 39 -5.28 -25.00 -12.63
N LEU A 40 -4.58 -24.76 -13.74
CA LEU A 40 -4.97 -25.23 -15.08
C LEU A 40 -4.42 -26.62 -15.41
N SER A 41 -3.40 -27.09 -14.70
CA SER A 41 -2.79 -28.40 -14.91
C SER A 41 -3.69 -29.54 -14.40
N ALA A 42 -3.97 -30.52 -15.27
CA ALA A 42 -4.75 -31.70 -14.91
C ALA A 42 -4.08 -32.58 -13.82
N THR A 43 -2.75 -32.51 -13.70
CA THR A 43 -1.98 -33.32 -12.74
C THR A 43 -1.68 -32.59 -11.44
N LEU A 44 -1.57 -31.25 -11.46
CA LEU A 44 -1.15 -30.47 -10.28
C LEU A 44 -2.33 -29.81 -9.54
N LYS A 45 -3.47 -29.62 -10.20
CA LYS A 45 -4.60 -28.86 -9.65
C LYS A 45 -5.09 -29.42 -8.33
N GLU A 46 -5.37 -30.72 -8.25
CA GLU A 46 -5.95 -31.34 -7.05
C GLU A 46 -5.03 -31.16 -5.84
N ASP A 47 -3.75 -31.52 -5.98
CA ASP A 47 -2.76 -31.38 -4.90
C ASP A 47 -2.54 -29.91 -4.50
N PHE A 48 -2.50 -29.00 -5.47
CA PHE A 48 -2.34 -27.57 -5.22
C PHE A 48 -3.52 -27.00 -4.43
N VAL A 49 -4.76 -27.34 -4.81
CA VAL A 49 -5.98 -26.89 -4.13
C VAL A 49 -6.06 -27.49 -2.72
N ALA A 50 -5.78 -28.78 -2.57
CA ALA A 50 -5.78 -29.45 -1.27
C ALA A 50 -4.77 -28.83 -0.30
N ARG A 51 -3.55 -28.55 -0.78
CA ARG A 51 -2.52 -27.86 0.01
C ARG A 51 -2.95 -26.46 0.41
N THR A 52 -3.47 -25.66 -0.53
CA THR A 52 -3.91 -24.28 -0.26
C THR A 52 -5.05 -24.25 0.77
N ARG A 53 -6.02 -25.17 0.67
CA ARG A 53 -7.11 -25.30 1.67
C ARG A 53 -6.58 -25.63 3.06
N LYS A 54 -5.58 -26.51 3.16
CA LYS A 54 -4.92 -26.86 4.43
C LYS A 54 -4.15 -25.68 5.03
N GLU A 55 -3.47 -24.91 4.20
CA GLU A 55 -2.80 -23.67 4.60
C GLU A 55 -3.83 -22.67 5.17
N TYR A 56 -4.95 -22.46 4.48
CA TYR A 56 -6.00 -21.54 4.94
C TYR A 56 -6.70 -22.00 6.21
N GLU A 57 -6.89 -23.30 6.39
CA GLU A 57 -7.39 -23.83 7.66
C GLU A 57 -6.42 -23.54 8.81
N THR A 58 -5.12 -23.72 8.58
CA THR A 58 -4.10 -23.38 9.58
C THR A 58 -4.15 -21.90 9.94
N VAL A 59 -4.25 -21.02 8.94
CA VAL A 59 -4.37 -19.56 9.14
C VAL A 59 -5.65 -19.20 9.92
N ARG A 60 -6.79 -19.84 9.63
CA ARG A 60 -8.04 -19.65 10.37
C ARG A 60 -7.90 -20.05 11.83
N ILE A 61 -7.35 -21.23 12.11
CA ILE A 61 -7.14 -21.72 13.48
C ILE A 61 -6.21 -20.75 14.24
N GLN A 62 -5.11 -20.32 13.62
CA GLN A 62 -4.20 -19.35 14.23
C GLN A 62 -4.89 -18.00 14.49
N HIS A 63 -5.69 -17.50 13.55
CA HIS A 63 -6.42 -16.26 13.71
C HIS A 63 -7.46 -16.36 14.84
N ALA A 64 -8.22 -17.47 14.91
CA ALA A 64 -9.18 -17.71 15.98
C ALA A 64 -8.53 -17.83 17.37
N ARG A 65 -7.27 -18.29 17.43
CA ARG A 65 -6.48 -18.34 18.66
C ARG A 65 -5.85 -17.00 19.05
N LYS A 66 -5.84 -15.99 18.18
CA LYS A 66 -5.28 -14.68 18.51
C LYS A 66 -6.09 -14.06 19.65
N LYS A 67 -5.47 -14.03 20.83
CA LYS A 67 -5.94 -13.19 21.92
C LYS A 67 -5.38 -11.78 21.72
N PRO A 68 -6.17 -10.73 22.01
CA PRO A 68 -5.64 -9.37 22.06
C PRO A 68 -4.39 -9.34 22.96
N ARG A 69 -3.30 -8.74 22.45
CA ARG A 69 -2.04 -8.64 23.20
C ARG A 69 -2.21 -7.78 24.47
N THR A 70 -3.18 -6.86 24.42
CA THR A 70 -3.66 -6.06 25.54
C THR A 70 -5.18 -6.25 25.64
N PRO A 71 -5.74 -6.39 26.86
CA PRO A 71 -7.18 -6.44 27.03
C PRO A 71 -7.84 -5.21 26.40
N PRO A 72 -8.97 -5.37 25.68
CA PRO A 72 -9.73 -4.21 25.25
C PRO A 72 -10.27 -3.46 26.47
N VAL A 73 -10.29 -2.13 26.39
CA VAL A 73 -10.91 -1.27 27.39
C VAL A 73 -12.27 -0.80 26.88
N SER A 74 -13.14 -0.35 27.80
CA SER A 74 -14.37 0.32 27.38
C SER A 74 -14.05 1.62 26.64
N LEU A 75 -14.96 2.05 25.78
CA LEU A 75 -14.84 3.36 25.12
C LEU A 75 -14.70 4.50 26.14
N GLN A 76 -15.38 4.38 27.29
CA GLN A 76 -15.29 5.38 28.35
C GLN A 76 -13.89 5.41 28.97
N ALA A 77 -13.32 4.25 29.35
CA ALA A 77 -11.98 4.19 29.91
C ALA A 77 -10.91 4.71 28.94
N ALA A 78 -11.08 4.49 27.63
CA ALA A 78 -10.19 5.06 26.61
C ALA A 78 -10.31 6.60 26.53
N ARG A 79 -11.53 7.16 26.67
CA ARG A 79 -11.76 8.61 26.70
C ARG A 79 -11.25 9.25 27.98
N ASP A 80 -11.39 8.58 29.12
CA ASP A 80 -10.87 9.03 30.41
C ASP A 80 -9.33 9.04 30.42
N ASN A 81 -8.71 8.15 29.63
CA ASN A 81 -7.27 8.11 29.37
C ASN A 81 -6.87 8.88 28.09
N ALA A 82 -7.58 9.97 27.77
CA ALA A 82 -7.17 10.87 26.70
C ALA A 82 -5.80 11.51 27.00
N THR A 83 -5.09 11.95 25.96
CA THR A 83 -3.82 12.67 26.13
C THR A 83 -4.02 13.89 27.03
N SER A 84 -3.31 13.92 28.16
CA SER A 84 -3.34 15.05 29.09
C SER A 84 -2.59 16.23 28.48
N ILE A 85 -3.33 17.19 27.93
CA ILE A 85 -2.81 18.44 27.36
C ILE A 85 -3.27 19.57 28.27
N ASP A 86 -2.33 20.39 28.72
CA ASP A 86 -2.65 21.64 29.40
C ASP A 86 -3.08 22.68 28.37
N TRP A 87 -4.39 22.77 28.15
CA TRP A 87 -4.98 23.72 27.21
C TRP A 87 -4.99 25.15 27.74
N GLU A 88 -4.83 25.36 29.04
CA GLU A 88 -4.82 26.71 29.61
C GLU A 88 -3.50 27.43 29.33
N SER A 89 -2.37 26.70 29.31
CA SER A 89 -1.06 27.24 28.96
C SER A 89 -0.71 27.15 27.48
N TYR A 90 -1.52 26.47 26.67
CA TYR A 90 -1.31 26.33 25.23
C TYR A 90 -2.18 27.32 24.45
N THR A 91 -1.55 28.12 23.60
CA THR A 91 -2.25 28.92 22.58
C THR A 91 -2.10 28.22 21.23
N PRO A 92 -3.17 27.60 20.68
CA PRO A 92 -3.12 27.02 19.35
C PRO A 92 -2.75 28.08 18.30
N PRO A 93 -1.88 27.75 17.31
CA PRO A 93 -1.51 28.69 16.27
C PRO A 93 -2.74 29.04 15.43
N VAL A 94 -3.06 30.34 15.35
CA VAL A 94 -4.16 30.82 14.52
C VAL A 94 -3.80 30.64 13.05
N PRO A 95 -4.64 29.94 12.25
CA PRO A 95 -4.38 29.79 10.83
C PRO A 95 -4.26 31.13 10.12
N HIS A 96 -3.19 31.33 9.36
CA HIS A 96 -3.01 32.57 8.57
C HIS A 96 -4.06 32.72 7.45
N ARG A 97 -4.59 31.59 6.94
CA ARG A 97 -5.59 31.56 5.86
C ARG A 97 -6.63 30.47 6.13
N PRO A 98 -7.68 30.74 6.90
CA PRO A 98 -8.81 29.82 7.06
C PRO A 98 -9.66 29.76 5.78
N GLY A 99 -10.49 28.74 5.67
CA GLY A 99 -11.34 28.47 4.52
C GLY A 99 -10.72 27.51 3.51
N VAL A 100 -11.34 27.42 2.32
CA VAL A 100 -10.95 26.51 1.25
C VAL A 100 -10.22 27.28 0.15
N SER A 101 -9.08 26.75 -0.30
CA SER A 101 -8.25 27.31 -1.37
C SER A 101 -7.94 26.24 -2.41
N GLN A 102 -8.14 26.56 -3.68
CA GLN A 102 -7.59 25.74 -4.77
C GLN A 102 -6.07 25.95 -4.82
N VAL A 103 -5.33 24.87 -5.09
CA VAL A 103 -3.88 24.90 -5.24
C VAL A 103 -3.49 24.23 -6.54
N GLU A 104 -2.46 24.78 -7.17
CA GLU A 104 -1.83 24.23 -8.36
C GLU A 104 -0.31 24.29 -8.19
N ALA A 105 0.37 23.32 -8.77
CA ALA A 105 1.83 23.25 -8.78
C ALA A 105 2.28 22.64 -10.09
N SER A 106 3.38 23.15 -10.65
CA SER A 106 3.96 22.60 -11.86
C SER A 106 4.61 21.24 -11.58
N ILE A 107 4.80 20.44 -12.62
CA ILE A 107 5.59 19.21 -12.54
C ILE A 107 7.03 19.53 -12.09
N GLU A 108 7.60 20.66 -12.54
CA GLU A 108 8.93 21.11 -12.09
C GLU A 108 9.01 21.37 -10.59
N THR A 109 7.96 21.92 -9.98
CA THR A 109 7.92 22.08 -8.53
C THR A 109 7.78 20.73 -7.85
N LEU A 110 6.82 19.90 -8.30
CA LEU A 110 6.47 18.65 -7.62
C LEU A 110 7.53 17.55 -7.77
N ARG A 111 8.33 17.54 -8.84
CA ARG A 111 9.36 16.51 -9.06
C ARG A 111 10.37 16.41 -7.92
N ASN A 112 10.61 17.52 -7.22
CA ASN A 112 11.53 17.58 -6.07
C ASN A 112 10.92 16.98 -4.79
N TYR A 113 9.62 16.71 -4.79
CA TYR A 113 8.88 16.13 -3.66
C TYR A 113 8.46 14.67 -3.92
N ILE A 114 8.87 14.09 -5.06
CA ILE A 114 8.60 12.68 -5.37
C ILE A 114 9.50 11.81 -4.49
N ASP A 115 8.89 10.95 -3.66
CA ASP A 115 9.57 9.76 -3.16
C ASP A 115 9.57 8.71 -4.27
N TRP A 116 10.76 8.42 -4.80
CA TRP A 116 10.96 7.45 -5.88
C TRP A 116 10.96 6.00 -5.39
N THR A 117 11.02 5.75 -4.09
CA THR A 117 11.05 4.38 -3.55
C THR A 117 9.79 3.60 -3.91
N PRO A 118 8.56 4.13 -3.70
CA PRO A 118 7.33 3.47 -4.15
C PRO A 118 7.23 3.29 -5.67
N PHE A 119 7.87 4.17 -6.45
CA PHE A 119 7.93 4.04 -7.90
C PHE A 119 8.71 2.78 -8.29
N PHE A 120 9.92 2.58 -7.77
CA PHE A 120 10.70 1.35 -8.03
C PHE A 120 10.00 0.09 -7.55
N MET A 121 9.35 0.14 -6.38
CA MET A 121 8.56 -0.98 -5.87
C MET A 121 7.41 -1.34 -6.81
N THR A 122 6.76 -0.36 -7.45
CA THR A 122 5.70 -0.59 -8.45
C THR A 122 6.23 -1.36 -9.66
N TRP A 123 7.48 -1.12 -10.03
CA TRP A 123 8.21 -1.84 -11.08
C TRP A 123 8.91 -3.10 -10.60
N SER A 124 8.61 -3.58 -9.38
CA SER A 124 9.20 -4.78 -8.78
C SER A 124 10.73 -4.72 -8.62
N LEU A 125 11.31 -3.52 -8.56
CA LEU A 125 12.72 -3.30 -8.23
C LEU A 125 12.83 -3.03 -6.73
N ALA A 126 13.46 -3.96 -6.00
CA ALA A 126 13.61 -3.87 -4.56
C ALA A 126 14.82 -3.01 -4.20
N GLY A 127 14.60 -1.98 -3.39
CA GLY A 127 15.66 -1.07 -2.95
C GLY A 127 15.10 0.31 -2.61
N LYS A 128 15.86 1.09 -1.85
CA LYS A 128 15.46 2.46 -1.47
C LYS A 128 16.20 3.47 -2.35
N TYR A 129 15.50 4.48 -2.87
CA TYR A 129 16.15 5.60 -3.55
C TYR A 129 16.90 6.50 -2.54
N PRO A 130 18.10 7.02 -2.87
CA PRO A 130 18.86 6.83 -4.11
C PRO A 130 19.74 5.56 -4.14
N ARG A 131 19.90 4.84 -3.02
CA ARG A 131 20.81 3.68 -2.91
C ARG A 131 20.56 2.56 -3.93
N ILE A 132 19.31 2.36 -4.37
CA ILE A 132 18.96 1.37 -5.41
C ILE A 132 19.74 1.58 -6.72
N MET A 133 20.23 2.79 -6.99
CA MET A 133 21.01 3.11 -8.19
C MET A 133 22.37 2.44 -8.22
N GLU A 134 22.90 2.06 -7.06
CA GLU A 134 24.22 1.44 -6.89
C GLU A 134 24.12 -0.06 -6.60
N ASP A 135 22.91 -0.63 -6.69
CA ASP A 135 22.69 -2.05 -6.44
C ASP A 135 23.34 -2.92 -7.53
N GLU A 136 24.09 -3.95 -7.13
CA GLU A 136 24.85 -4.81 -8.03
C GLU A 136 23.97 -5.64 -8.99
N VAL A 137 22.71 -5.89 -8.61
CA VAL A 137 21.80 -6.75 -9.38
C VAL A 137 20.81 -5.93 -10.19
N VAL A 138 20.22 -4.89 -9.59
CA VAL A 138 19.13 -4.11 -10.21
C VAL A 138 19.48 -2.66 -10.50
N GLY A 139 20.68 -2.19 -10.16
CA GLY A 139 21.07 -0.78 -10.25
C GLY A 139 21.02 -0.23 -11.67
N GLU A 140 21.52 -0.98 -12.65
CA GLU A 140 21.49 -0.57 -14.06
C GLU A 140 20.06 -0.35 -14.57
N GLU A 141 19.17 -1.31 -14.30
CA GLU A 141 17.76 -1.21 -14.68
C GLU A 141 17.02 -0.11 -13.90
N ALA A 142 17.36 0.11 -12.62
CA ALA A 142 16.81 1.20 -11.83
C ALA A 142 17.21 2.57 -12.39
N GLN A 143 18.47 2.74 -12.80
CA GLN A 143 18.95 3.97 -13.44
C GLN A 143 18.25 4.23 -14.78
N ARG A 144 18.12 3.20 -15.62
CA ARG A 144 17.42 3.29 -16.91
C ARG A 144 15.95 3.66 -16.72
N LEU A 145 15.24 2.97 -15.83
CA LEU A 145 13.84 3.25 -15.54
C LEU A 145 13.64 4.67 -14.98
N PHE A 146 14.56 5.12 -14.13
CA PHE A 146 14.54 6.48 -13.59
C PHE A 146 14.75 7.55 -14.68
N ALA A 147 15.67 7.30 -15.60
CA ALA A 147 15.92 8.18 -16.73
C ALA A 147 14.70 8.28 -17.64
N ASP A 148 14.07 7.15 -17.99
CA ASP A 148 12.84 7.11 -18.80
C ASP A 148 11.68 7.85 -18.11
N ALA A 149 11.53 7.66 -16.80
CA ALA A 149 10.50 8.35 -16.02
C ALA A 149 10.72 9.88 -16.01
N ASN A 150 11.96 10.34 -15.82
CA ASN A 150 12.26 11.77 -15.85
C ASN A 150 12.10 12.38 -17.25
N ALA A 151 12.50 11.67 -18.30
CA ALA A 151 12.27 12.12 -19.68
C ALA A 151 10.76 12.24 -19.98
N MET A 152 9.94 11.34 -19.44
CA MET A 152 8.48 11.44 -19.53
C MET A 152 7.94 12.64 -18.74
N LEU A 153 8.42 12.87 -17.51
CA LEU A 153 8.03 14.04 -16.71
C LEU A 153 8.39 15.35 -17.44
N ASP A 154 9.56 15.43 -18.05
CA ASP A 154 9.98 16.60 -18.83
C ASP A 154 9.03 16.85 -20.00
N LYS A 155 8.65 15.80 -20.75
CA LYS A 155 7.67 15.91 -21.84
C LYS A 155 6.30 16.36 -21.32
N LEU A 156 5.80 15.76 -20.24
CA LEU A 156 4.51 16.11 -19.64
C LEU A 156 4.47 17.57 -19.18
N SER A 157 5.58 18.04 -18.63
CA SER A 157 5.79 19.41 -18.16
C SER A 157 5.81 20.41 -19.33
N GLN A 158 6.69 20.18 -20.31
CA GLN A 158 6.90 21.08 -21.46
C GLN A 158 5.65 21.19 -22.34
N GLN A 159 4.95 20.07 -22.56
CA GLN A 159 3.78 20.03 -23.43
C GLN A 159 2.47 20.31 -22.67
N SER A 160 2.52 20.58 -21.35
CA SER A 160 1.35 20.80 -20.51
C SER A 160 0.27 19.71 -20.62
N LEU A 161 0.70 18.46 -20.87
CA LEU A 161 -0.20 17.31 -21.07
C LEU A 161 -0.82 16.81 -19.76
N LEU A 162 -0.16 17.10 -18.65
CA LEU A 162 -0.64 16.75 -17.31
C LEU A 162 -0.47 17.97 -16.40
N LYS A 163 -1.56 18.36 -15.72
CA LYS A 163 -1.57 19.51 -14.81
C LYS A 163 -1.97 19.05 -13.41
N PRO A 164 -1.03 18.99 -12.45
CA PRO A 164 -1.34 18.70 -11.06
C PRO A 164 -2.25 19.77 -10.45
N ARG A 165 -3.33 19.35 -9.81
CA ARG A 165 -4.30 20.23 -9.13
C ARG A 165 -4.65 19.66 -7.77
N GLY A 166 -4.97 20.54 -6.83
CA GLY A 166 -5.40 20.17 -5.50
C GLY A 166 -6.33 21.21 -4.89
N VAL A 167 -6.83 20.88 -3.71
CA VAL A 167 -7.60 21.79 -2.87
C VAL A 167 -7.14 21.58 -1.42
N VAL A 168 -6.95 22.67 -0.69
CA VAL A 168 -6.61 22.66 0.73
C VAL A 168 -7.65 23.45 1.50
N GLY A 169 -8.01 22.98 2.69
CA GLY A 169 -8.94 23.66 3.58
C GLY A 169 -8.37 23.71 4.99
N ILE A 170 -8.42 24.88 5.62
CA ILE A 170 -8.13 25.04 7.05
C ILE A 170 -9.39 25.57 7.71
N PHE A 171 -9.97 24.80 8.62
CA PHE A 171 -11.20 25.14 9.31
C PHE A 171 -10.90 25.40 10.78
N SER A 172 -11.63 26.32 11.41
CA SER A 172 -11.59 26.47 12.86
C SER A 172 -12.03 25.16 13.51
N GLY A 173 -11.25 24.73 14.51
CA GLY A 173 -11.69 23.72 15.47
C GLY A 173 -12.71 24.28 16.45
#